data_AF-A0A4U8S228-F1
#
_entry.id   AF-A0A4U8S228-F1
#
_cell.length_a   1.000
_cell.length_b   1.000
_cell.length_c   1.000
_cell.angle_alpha   90.00
_cell.angle_beta   90.00
_cell.angle_gamma   90.00
#
_symmetry.space_group_name_H-M   'P 1'
#
loop_
_entity.id
_entity.type
_entity.pdbx_description
1 polymer ?
#
loop_
_entity_poly.entity_id
_entity_poly.type
_entity_poly.pdbx_seq_one_letter_code
_entity_poly.pdbx_strand_id
1 'polypeptide(L)'
;MEVKYSYFGNTSNRVKNLLYNFETQLILFDELFKNASKNDIWSNDSELQIRYLELLEQHNLLKSKNKITHLGTKDARVKSAPLENYGLIKRKEKLITKQGYELLSLIENQSYKKINDFLQIDLISLFFFKSSFLFQKDNVKDLFSKYIKVFRYFEGSLTKDIFYLLPLIDNCENTESFCKSVRNGNIINEILNNNQNFKNDLKSFLKDLQKDSLDTKYFTTAKGDKSAKDIIEALKVFLDFRQSNNKAILNGFLKSKDTKYKRFKELYLGYICYKTKIDDKIEQLSHFCEGDILSFGKRFFRFIATSKIQSNLDDYLDLNKRHLKLTGIFDFSKDCVSVSIIFKIILKHSKSEVILSTIAQNAISKDMLSNYFNDSEMKSLLEEFDIKNPKDLSNYKANLDNQKLDVLLKEKFSKDKICEILSLFNDRNNDEKIFNLVTTEVTIPTIFEYIIAIAWCYIDNFNKNRILEAGLSLDSEMLPKSHAIGGNADFVYRYNNHYLIIEVTLTEKTNQRRAEMESVSRHLGNLLLSLETKTQDQSYGIFVAPYLDKNVLNDFRSRLTCYYENDTSFICGMKILPLSVDDLKTILKTNYTYNELLKHFYELLNSKNTWGSKWYSNEIAPFIKGLINA
;
A
#
# COMPACT_ATOMS: atom_id res chain seq x y z
N MET A 1 13.17 4.43 30.81
CA MET A 1 12.35 3.27 30.40
C MET A 1 12.67 2.87 28.96
N GLU A 2 13.31 1.72 28.73
CA GLU A 2 13.63 1.22 27.40
C GLU A 2 12.69 0.06 27.06
N VAL A 3 11.69 0.31 26.22
CA VAL A 3 10.81 -0.71 25.63
C VAL A 3 11.33 -0.99 24.23
N LYS A 4 11.47 -2.27 23.88
CA LYS A 4 11.93 -2.68 22.55
C LYS A 4 10.75 -2.71 21.59
N TYR A 5 10.97 -2.27 20.36
CA TYR A 5 9.98 -2.35 19.29
C TYR A 5 10.59 -2.98 18.05
N SER A 6 10.03 -4.11 17.63
CA SER A 6 10.51 -4.88 16.48
C SER A 6 9.46 -4.86 15.38
N TYR A 7 9.73 -4.10 14.32
CA TYR A 7 8.78 -3.78 13.25
C TYR A 7 9.50 -3.58 11.91
N PHE A 8 8.77 -3.74 10.81
CA PHE A 8 9.28 -3.53 9.46
C PHE A 8 9.36 -2.03 9.10
N GLY A 9 10.26 -1.67 8.17
CA GLY A 9 10.36 -0.30 7.65
C GLY A 9 10.96 0.70 8.65
N ASN A 10 10.73 1.99 8.44
CA ASN A 10 11.23 3.09 9.28
C ASN A 10 10.17 4.20 9.39
N THR A 11 9.89 4.69 10.59
CA THR A 11 8.90 5.76 10.84
C THR A 11 9.26 7.09 10.19
N SER A 12 10.55 7.30 9.89
CA SER A 12 11.02 8.46 9.14
C SER A 12 10.73 8.37 7.63
N ASN A 13 10.34 7.19 7.13
CA ASN A 13 10.07 6.91 5.72
C ASN A 13 8.71 6.23 5.53
N ARG A 14 7.62 6.88 5.93
CA ARG A 14 6.26 6.40 5.60
C ARG A 14 5.95 6.70 4.15
N VAL A 15 6.33 5.78 3.27
CA VAL A 15 6.20 5.99 1.82
C VAL A 15 4.89 5.42 1.32
N LYS A 16 4.11 6.25 0.61
CA LYS A 16 3.09 5.75 -0.32
C LYS A 16 3.79 4.93 -1.42
N ASN A 17 3.11 3.96 -2.00
CA ASN A 17 3.63 3.16 -3.11
C ASN A 17 4.87 2.34 -2.75
N LEU A 18 4.82 1.57 -1.64
CA LEU A 18 6.01 0.92 -1.08
C LEU A 18 6.71 -0.01 -2.10
N LEU A 19 5.96 -0.83 -2.84
CA LEU A 19 6.50 -1.73 -3.86
C LEU A 19 7.20 -0.96 -4.98
N TYR A 20 6.51 0.02 -5.57
CA TYR A 20 7.07 0.90 -6.60
C TYR A 20 8.37 1.59 -6.16
N ASN A 21 8.45 1.99 -4.87
CA ASN A 21 9.68 2.55 -4.32
C ASN A 21 10.82 1.54 -4.26
N PHE A 22 10.56 0.29 -3.86
CA PHE A 22 11.58 -0.76 -3.87
C PHE A 22 12.11 -0.99 -5.29
N GLU A 23 11.21 -1.19 -6.24
CA GLU A 23 11.53 -1.50 -7.64
C GLU A 23 12.31 -0.35 -8.28
N THR A 24 11.74 0.86 -8.25
CA THR A 24 12.35 2.04 -8.90
C THR A 24 13.68 2.39 -8.25
N GLN A 25 13.78 2.41 -6.92
CA GLN A 25 15.04 2.74 -6.28
C GLN A 25 16.12 1.68 -6.51
N LEU A 26 15.75 0.41 -6.64
CA LEU A 26 16.72 -0.64 -6.94
C LEU A 26 17.30 -0.48 -8.35
N ILE A 27 16.47 -0.12 -9.32
CA ILE A 27 16.90 0.24 -10.69
C ILE A 27 17.85 1.44 -10.64
N LEU A 28 17.49 2.50 -9.90
CA LEU A 28 18.35 3.69 -9.75
C LEU A 28 19.68 3.37 -9.05
N PHE A 29 19.69 2.43 -8.09
CA PHE A 29 20.93 1.99 -7.45
C PHE A 29 21.82 1.18 -8.38
N ASP A 30 21.24 0.35 -9.25
CA ASP A 30 21.99 -0.39 -10.26
C ASP A 30 22.70 0.59 -11.23
N GLU A 31 21.98 1.62 -11.69
CA GLU A 31 22.57 2.71 -12.48
C GLU A 31 23.65 3.47 -11.70
N LEU A 32 23.34 3.89 -10.47
CA LEU A 32 24.24 4.68 -9.64
C LEU A 32 25.55 3.95 -9.37
N PHE A 33 25.49 2.67 -9.02
CA PHE A 33 26.67 1.87 -8.67
C PHE A 33 27.50 1.48 -9.90
N LYS A 34 26.87 1.21 -11.06
CA LYS A 34 27.59 1.03 -12.32
C LYS A 34 28.38 2.28 -12.73
N ASN A 35 27.84 3.46 -12.41
CA ASN A 35 28.44 4.76 -12.71
C ASN A 35 29.23 5.35 -11.52
N ALA A 36 29.53 4.57 -10.48
CA ALA A 36 30.29 5.04 -9.32
C ALA A 36 31.79 4.81 -9.52
N SER A 37 32.60 5.81 -9.17
CA SER A 37 34.06 5.70 -9.19
C SER A 37 34.58 4.87 -8.00
N LYS A 38 35.84 4.42 -8.08
CA LYS A 38 36.50 3.76 -6.93
C LYS A 38 36.58 4.67 -5.71
N ASN A 39 36.73 5.98 -5.91
CA ASN A 39 36.88 6.99 -4.87
C ASN A 39 35.54 7.41 -4.25
N ASP A 40 34.41 7.09 -4.90
CA ASP A 40 33.09 7.42 -4.37
C ASP A 40 32.85 6.64 -3.07
N ILE A 41 32.36 7.35 -2.05
CA ILE A 41 32.03 6.76 -0.76
C ILE A 41 30.56 6.99 -0.44
N TRP A 42 29.93 6.05 0.23
CA TRP A 42 28.61 6.25 0.82
C TRP A 42 28.74 6.72 2.27
N SER A 43 28.80 8.04 2.46
CA SER A 43 28.86 8.68 3.77
C SER A 43 27.98 9.93 3.80
N ASN A 44 27.73 10.48 4.99
CA ASN A 44 27.02 11.75 5.09
C ASN A 44 27.72 12.81 4.23
N ASP A 45 26.93 13.58 3.49
CA ASP A 45 27.35 14.68 2.63
C ASP A 45 28.32 14.26 1.51
N SER A 46 28.33 12.98 1.12
CA SER A 46 29.14 12.50 0.00
C SER A 46 28.49 12.74 -1.35
N GLU A 47 29.31 12.91 -2.38
CA GLU A 47 28.90 13.08 -3.78
C GLU A 47 27.96 11.95 -4.25
N LEU A 48 28.22 10.72 -3.83
CA LEU A 48 27.39 9.57 -4.19
C LEU A 48 25.97 9.66 -3.61
N GLN A 49 25.80 10.21 -2.39
CA GLN A 49 24.47 10.46 -1.83
C GLN A 49 23.75 11.60 -2.56
N ILE A 50 24.48 12.63 -2.98
CA ILE A 50 23.93 13.76 -3.75
C ILE A 50 23.41 13.27 -5.10
N ARG A 51 24.22 12.53 -5.86
CA ARG A 51 23.81 11.92 -7.13
C ARG A 51 22.58 11.03 -6.98
N TYR A 52 22.50 10.26 -5.90
CA TYR A 52 21.31 9.46 -5.60
C TYR A 52 20.06 10.32 -5.38
N LEU A 53 20.17 11.43 -4.64
CA LEU A 53 19.04 12.35 -4.43
C LEU A 53 18.58 13.01 -5.73
N GLU A 54 19.51 13.34 -6.63
CA GLU A 54 19.20 13.87 -7.95
C GLU A 54 18.43 12.85 -8.79
N LEU A 55 18.86 11.58 -8.80
CA LEU A 55 18.11 10.49 -9.43
C LEU A 55 16.70 10.36 -8.84
N LEU A 56 16.55 10.43 -7.50
CA LEU A 56 15.23 10.42 -6.87
C LEU A 56 14.36 11.62 -7.27
N GLU A 57 14.93 12.81 -7.42
CA GLU A 57 14.21 14.02 -7.86
C GLU A 57 13.75 13.88 -9.32
N GLN A 58 14.64 13.41 -10.21
CA GLN A 58 14.33 13.16 -11.63
C GLN A 58 13.20 12.15 -11.81
N HIS A 59 13.10 11.15 -10.93
CA HIS A 59 12.06 10.13 -10.94
C HIS A 59 10.85 10.45 -10.03
N ASN A 60 10.69 11.68 -9.56
CA ASN A 60 9.58 12.14 -8.70
C ASN A 60 9.42 11.34 -7.38
N LEU A 61 10.49 10.70 -6.89
CA LEU A 61 10.52 9.97 -5.62
C LEU A 61 10.91 10.87 -4.42
N LEU A 62 11.35 12.09 -4.71
CA LEU A 62 11.70 13.14 -3.75
C LEU A 62 11.00 14.45 -4.14
N LYS A 63 10.38 15.13 -3.16
CA LYS A 63 9.83 16.48 -3.38
C LYS A 63 10.97 17.50 -3.27
N SER A 64 11.09 18.42 -4.22
CA SER A 64 12.15 19.42 -4.37
C SER A 64 12.32 20.45 -3.23
N LYS A 65 11.69 20.24 -2.05
CA LYS A 65 11.60 21.24 -0.98
C LYS A 65 12.88 21.43 -0.16
N ASN A 66 13.86 20.51 -0.20
CA ASN A 66 15.01 20.52 0.71
C ASN A 66 16.36 20.45 -0.03
N LYS A 67 16.70 21.48 -0.81
CA LYS A 67 18.06 21.65 -1.39
C LYS A 67 19.06 22.32 -0.44
N ILE A 68 18.80 22.35 0.88
CA ILE A 68 19.72 22.95 1.86
C ILE A 68 20.60 21.84 2.48
N THR A 69 21.91 22.09 2.43
CA THR A 69 23.07 21.19 2.38
C THR A 69 23.38 20.30 3.59
N HIS A 70 22.40 20.02 4.46
CA HIS A 70 22.52 18.96 5.50
C HIS A 70 21.24 18.11 5.67
N LEU A 71 20.10 18.54 5.12
CA LEU A 71 18.84 17.80 5.21
C LEU A 71 18.73 16.70 4.13
N GLY A 72 19.32 16.91 2.96
CA GLY A 72 19.25 15.96 1.84
C GLY A 72 19.94 14.61 2.12
N THR A 73 21.08 14.58 2.80
CA THR A 73 21.84 13.34 3.06
C THR A 73 21.18 12.44 4.10
N LYS A 74 20.41 13.03 5.03
CA LYS A 74 19.47 12.27 5.87
C LYS A 74 18.40 11.59 4.99
N ASP A 75 17.83 12.28 4.02
CA ASP A 75 16.81 11.74 3.13
C ASP A 75 17.37 10.59 2.27
N ALA A 76 18.59 10.72 1.75
CA ALA A 76 19.29 9.65 1.01
C ALA A 76 19.40 8.36 1.86
N ARG A 77 19.85 8.50 3.11
CA ARG A 77 19.97 7.38 4.05
C ARG A 77 18.62 6.76 4.42
N VAL A 78 17.61 7.60 4.65
CA VAL A 78 16.26 7.18 5.06
C VAL A 78 15.53 6.46 3.91
N LYS A 79 15.68 6.95 2.68
CA LYS A 79 15.07 6.38 1.46
C LYS A 79 15.68 5.04 1.06
N SER A 80 17.00 4.92 1.16
CA SER A 80 17.72 3.69 0.79
C SER A 80 17.75 2.61 1.88
N ALA A 81 17.44 2.94 3.13
CA ALA A 81 17.47 1.98 4.25
C ALA A 81 16.56 0.75 4.05
N PRO A 82 15.32 0.86 3.55
CA PRO A 82 14.47 -0.31 3.29
C PRO A 82 15.12 -1.33 2.33
N LEU A 83 15.82 -0.88 1.28
CA LEU A 83 16.49 -1.77 0.34
C LEU A 83 17.63 -2.56 1.02
N GLU A 84 18.43 -1.88 1.86
CA GLU A 84 19.50 -2.54 2.62
C GLU A 84 18.93 -3.47 3.70
N ASN A 85 17.81 -3.10 4.36
CA ASN A 85 17.17 -3.94 5.36
C ASN A 85 16.59 -5.24 4.77
N TYR A 86 16.18 -5.24 3.50
CA TYR A 86 15.81 -6.44 2.74
C TYR A 86 17.01 -7.12 2.08
N GLY A 87 18.23 -6.64 2.34
CA GLY A 87 19.46 -7.22 1.81
C GLY A 87 19.59 -7.09 0.29
N LEU A 88 18.92 -6.13 -0.35
CA LEU A 88 18.96 -5.94 -1.81
C LEU A 88 20.22 -5.23 -2.28
N ILE A 89 20.74 -4.32 -1.44
CA ILE A 89 21.94 -3.54 -1.71
C ILE A 89 22.85 -3.55 -0.49
N LYS A 90 24.14 -3.29 -0.70
CA LYS A 90 25.04 -2.85 0.36
C LYS A 90 25.63 -1.50 0.00
N ARG A 91 25.20 -0.46 0.71
CA ARG A 91 25.45 0.94 0.31
C ARG A 91 26.92 1.31 0.40
N LYS A 92 27.61 0.87 1.46
CA LYS A 92 29.04 1.19 1.69
C LYS A 92 29.94 0.52 0.67
N GLU A 93 29.60 -0.70 0.27
CA GLU A 93 30.33 -1.50 -0.71
C GLU A 93 29.90 -1.20 -2.15
N LYS A 94 28.90 -0.33 -2.36
CA LYS A 94 28.40 0.10 -3.67
C LYS A 94 28.00 -1.08 -4.57
N LEU A 95 27.32 -2.07 -3.99
CA LEU A 95 26.94 -3.29 -4.71
C LEU A 95 25.45 -3.62 -4.56
N ILE A 96 24.90 -4.12 -5.65
CA ILE A 96 23.64 -4.87 -5.66
C ILE A 96 23.95 -6.31 -5.22
N THR A 97 23.18 -6.85 -4.28
CA THR A 97 23.41 -8.22 -3.79
C THR A 97 22.81 -9.25 -4.74
N LYS A 98 23.04 -10.54 -4.47
CA LYS A 98 22.36 -11.64 -5.19
C LYS A 98 20.83 -11.50 -5.13
N GLN A 99 20.28 -11.09 -3.98
CA GLN A 99 18.83 -10.85 -3.85
C GLN A 99 18.37 -9.62 -4.63
N GLY A 100 19.18 -8.56 -4.66
CA GLY A 100 18.90 -7.39 -5.49
C GLY A 100 18.83 -7.74 -6.98
N TYR A 101 19.80 -8.51 -7.49
CA TYR A 101 19.77 -8.97 -8.88
C TYR A 101 18.62 -9.96 -9.18
N GLU A 102 18.25 -10.81 -8.22
CA GLU A 102 17.05 -11.65 -8.34
C GLU A 102 15.79 -10.79 -8.52
N LEU A 103 15.60 -9.73 -7.73
CA LEU A 103 14.47 -8.81 -7.89
C LEU A 103 14.53 -8.02 -9.21
N LEU A 104 15.69 -7.49 -9.61
CA LEU A 104 15.86 -6.82 -10.91
C LEU A 104 15.44 -7.74 -12.06
N SER A 105 15.90 -8.98 -12.06
CA SER A 105 15.53 -9.96 -13.07
C SER A 105 14.02 -10.27 -13.07
N LEU A 106 13.39 -10.34 -11.89
CA LEU A 106 11.94 -10.55 -11.80
C LEU A 106 11.16 -9.35 -12.37
N ILE A 107 11.62 -8.12 -12.11
CA ILE A 107 11.04 -6.88 -12.65
C ILE A 107 11.16 -6.85 -14.18
N GLU A 108 12.36 -7.06 -14.71
CA GLU A 108 12.63 -7.10 -16.16
C GLU A 108 11.74 -8.11 -16.88
N ASN A 109 11.55 -9.29 -16.28
CA ASN A 109 10.72 -10.37 -16.82
C ASN A 109 9.22 -10.22 -16.56
N GLN A 110 8.76 -9.07 -16.04
CA GLN A 110 7.37 -8.79 -15.69
C GLN A 110 6.74 -9.90 -14.84
N SER A 111 7.50 -10.40 -13.86
CA SER A 111 7.14 -11.62 -13.13
C SER A 111 5.94 -11.44 -12.19
N TYR A 112 5.46 -10.21 -11.98
CA TYR A 112 4.18 -9.94 -11.31
C TYR A 112 2.98 -10.53 -12.06
N LYS A 113 3.10 -10.83 -13.37
CA LYS A 113 2.07 -11.51 -14.18
C LYS A 113 2.09 -13.03 -14.02
N LYS A 114 3.11 -13.59 -13.37
CA LYS A 114 3.30 -15.03 -13.19
C LYS A 114 2.91 -15.38 -11.76
N ILE A 115 2.05 -16.39 -11.61
CA ILE A 115 1.60 -16.91 -10.32
C ILE A 115 2.39 -18.18 -9.98
N ASN A 116 2.76 -18.35 -8.71
CA ASN A 116 3.32 -19.60 -8.18
C ASN A 116 2.24 -20.69 -8.06
N ASP A 117 2.57 -21.90 -8.49
CA ASP A 117 1.61 -22.99 -8.68
C ASP A 117 1.05 -23.54 -7.35
N PHE A 118 1.77 -23.37 -6.23
CA PHE A 118 1.31 -23.85 -4.92
C PHE A 118 0.73 -22.72 -4.05
N LEU A 119 1.50 -21.67 -3.76
CA LEU A 119 1.06 -20.57 -2.90
C LEU A 119 -0.01 -19.68 -3.55
N GLN A 120 -0.13 -19.73 -4.88
CA GLN A 120 -1.09 -18.95 -5.66
C GLN A 120 -0.97 -17.43 -5.41
N ILE A 121 0.27 -16.96 -5.30
CA ILE A 121 0.67 -15.55 -5.27
C ILE A 121 1.62 -15.27 -6.43
N ASP A 122 1.70 -14.03 -6.88
CA ASP A 122 2.65 -13.66 -7.94
C ASP A 122 4.11 -13.75 -7.47
N LEU A 123 5.01 -13.89 -8.44
CA LEU A 123 6.43 -14.12 -8.15
C LEU A 123 7.12 -12.93 -7.47
N ILE A 124 6.64 -11.70 -7.66
CA ILE A 124 7.16 -10.54 -6.92
C ILE A 124 6.74 -10.61 -5.45
N SER A 125 5.48 -10.96 -5.16
CA SER A 125 5.06 -11.22 -3.78
C SER A 125 5.79 -12.40 -3.14
N LEU A 126 6.04 -13.47 -3.89
CA LEU A 126 6.83 -14.61 -3.43
C LEU A 126 8.28 -14.19 -3.11
N PHE A 127 8.88 -13.29 -3.90
CA PHE A 127 10.18 -12.69 -3.58
C PHE A 127 10.14 -11.96 -2.24
N PHE A 128 9.18 -11.06 -2.00
CA PHE A 128 9.09 -10.35 -0.73
C PHE A 128 8.74 -11.28 0.44
N PHE A 129 8.02 -12.37 0.21
CA PHE A 129 7.78 -13.40 1.21
C PHE A 129 9.10 -14.08 1.63
N LYS A 130 9.91 -14.52 0.66
CA LYS A 130 11.27 -15.05 0.89
C LYS A 130 12.16 -14.02 1.60
N SER A 131 12.30 -12.83 1.05
CA SER A 131 13.22 -11.81 1.58
C SER A 131 12.79 -11.28 2.95
N SER A 132 11.52 -11.41 3.34
CA SER A 132 11.09 -11.07 4.70
C SER A 132 11.71 -11.97 5.78
N PHE A 133 12.04 -13.23 5.46
CA PHE A 133 12.82 -14.09 6.37
C PHE A 133 14.26 -13.61 6.55
N LEU A 134 14.79 -12.90 5.56
CA LEU A 134 16.16 -12.38 5.54
C LEU A 134 16.23 -10.91 5.96
N PHE A 135 15.10 -10.32 6.38
CA PHE A 135 15.01 -8.94 6.82
C PHE A 135 15.90 -8.70 8.04
N GLN A 136 16.75 -7.67 7.95
CA GLN A 136 17.62 -7.24 9.02
C GLN A 136 17.48 -5.74 9.23
N LYS A 137 17.29 -5.33 10.48
CA LYS A 137 17.25 -3.91 10.85
C LYS A 137 17.77 -3.73 12.26
N ASP A 138 18.82 -2.93 12.39
CA ASP A 138 19.46 -2.66 13.68
C ASP A 138 19.75 -3.98 14.44
N ASN A 139 19.18 -4.16 15.63
CA ASN A 139 19.29 -5.37 16.45
C ASN A 139 18.12 -6.36 16.29
N VAL A 140 17.19 -6.09 15.37
CA VAL A 140 16.03 -6.95 15.12
C VAL A 140 16.45 -8.15 14.26
N LYS A 141 16.30 -9.34 14.83
CA LYS A 141 16.56 -10.63 14.15
C LYS A 141 15.29 -11.46 14.05
N ASP A 142 15.16 -12.18 12.93
CA ASP A 142 14.12 -13.17 12.65
C ASP A 142 12.69 -12.65 12.85
N LEU A 143 12.47 -11.35 12.59
CA LEU A 143 11.18 -10.68 12.86
C LEU A 143 10.01 -11.39 12.19
N PHE A 144 10.18 -11.70 10.90
CA PHE A 144 9.14 -12.34 10.13
C PHE A 144 8.82 -13.74 10.66
N SER A 145 9.85 -14.55 10.95
CA SER A 145 9.68 -15.87 11.57
C SER A 145 8.94 -15.80 12.90
N LYS A 146 9.25 -14.80 13.74
CA LYS A 146 8.53 -14.56 15.00
C LYS A 146 7.06 -14.22 14.75
N TYR A 147 6.75 -13.37 13.77
CA TYR A 147 5.37 -13.05 13.41
C TYR A 147 4.62 -14.29 12.90
N ILE A 148 5.22 -15.08 12.00
CA ILE A 148 4.62 -16.31 11.49
C ILE A 148 4.31 -17.29 12.63
N LYS A 149 5.19 -17.42 13.62
CA LYS A 149 4.94 -18.22 14.84
C LYS A 149 3.75 -17.70 15.65
N VAL A 150 3.57 -16.37 15.76
CA VAL A 150 2.37 -15.80 16.39
C VAL A 150 1.12 -16.16 15.59
N PHE A 151 1.12 -15.95 14.27
CA PHE A 151 -0.01 -16.34 13.43
C PHE A 151 -0.33 -17.83 13.57
N ARG A 152 0.67 -18.71 13.57
CA ARG A 152 0.49 -20.15 13.81
C ARG A 152 -0.16 -20.45 15.16
N TYR A 153 0.26 -19.77 16.23
CA TYR A 153 -0.31 -19.93 17.58
C TYR A 153 -1.80 -19.54 17.65
N PHE A 154 -2.24 -18.61 16.80
CA PHE A 154 -3.63 -18.16 16.68
C PHE A 154 -4.29 -18.68 15.38
N GLU A 155 -3.95 -19.88 14.93
CA GLU A 155 -4.63 -20.58 13.81
C GLU A 155 -4.69 -19.78 12.50
N GLY A 156 -3.66 -18.96 12.27
CA GLY A 156 -3.51 -18.13 11.09
C GLY A 156 -4.35 -16.84 11.09
N SER A 157 -4.95 -16.42 12.21
CA SER A 157 -5.69 -15.15 12.29
C SER A 157 -5.50 -14.43 13.62
N LEU A 158 -5.25 -13.13 13.57
CA LEU A 158 -5.11 -12.23 14.71
C LEU A 158 -6.22 -11.19 14.70
N THR A 159 -6.77 -10.87 15.87
CA THR A 159 -7.59 -9.66 16.03
C THR A 159 -6.74 -8.41 15.75
N LYS A 160 -7.37 -7.27 15.43
CA LYS A 160 -6.64 -6.01 15.25
C LYS A 160 -5.80 -5.64 16.48
N ASP A 161 -6.31 -5.89 17.68
CA ASP A 161 -5.61 -5.59 18.94
C ASP A 161 -4.34 -6.44 19.10
N ILE A 162 -4.41 -7.75 18.80
CA ILE A 162 -3.22 -8.62 18.89
C ILE A 162 -2.21 -8.24 17.81
N PHE A 163 -2.68 -7.98 16.58
CA PHE A 163 -1.80 -7.55 15.48
C PHE A 163 -1.09 -6.24 15.82
N TYR A 164 -1.80 -5.28 16.42
CA TYR A 164 -1.27 -4.01 16.88
C TYR A 164 -0.15 -4.16 17.92
N LEU A 165 -0.19 -5.22 18.73
CA LEU A 165 0.80 -5.50 19.77
C LEU A 165 2.04 -6.26 19.28
N LEU A 166 2.05 -6.77 18.03
CA LEU A 166 3.19 -7.50 17.45
C LEU A 166 4.55 -6.80 17.59
N PRO A 167 4.66 -5.45 17.48
CA PRO A 167 5.94 -4.79 17.68
C PRO A 167 6.57 -5.01 19.05
N LEU A 168 5.81 -5.42 20.06
CA LEU A 168 6.31 -5.65 21.43
C LEU A 168 6.95 -7.04 21.62
N ILE A 169 6.99 -7.89 20.59
CA ILE A 169 7.37 -9.31 20.69
C ILE A 169 8.72 -9.56 21.40
N ASP A 170 9.71 -8.68 21.20
CA ASP A 170 11.06 -8.83 21.78
C ASP A 170 11.19 -8.27 23.21
N ASN A 171 10.07 -7.91 23.84
CA ASN A 171 10.02 -7.66 25.29
C ASN A 171 9.66 -8.92 26.10
N CYS A 172 9.32 -10.03 25.43
CA CYS A 172 9.08 -11.33 26.04
C CYS A 172 10.28 -12.25 25.85
N GLU A 173 10.41 -13.26 26.72
CA GLU A 173 11.51 -14.25 26.64
C GLU A 173 11.52 -15.02 25.32
N ASN A 174 10.33 -15.33 24.81
CA ASN A 174 10.12 -16.03 23.54
C ASN A 174 8.72 -15.73 22.98
N THR A 175 8.47 -16.18 21.75
CA THR A 175 7.19 -15.98 21.05
C THR A 175 6.00 -16.62 21.77
N GLU A 176 6.17 -17.76 22.44
CA GLU A 176 5.06 -18.42 23.15
C GLU A 176 4.63 -17.61 24.38
N SER A 177 5.60 -17.08 25.14
CA SER A 177 5.35 -16.17 26.26
C SER A 177 4.60 -14.92 25.78
N PHE A 178 5.05 -14.30 24.68
CA PHE A 178 4.33 -13.19 24.05
C PHE A 178 2.88 -13.54 23.71
N CYS A 179 2.65 -14.69 23.07
CA CYS A 179 1.31 -15.13 22.70
C CYS A 179 0.39 -15.32 23.91
N LYS A 180 0.89 -15.88 25.02
CA LYS A 180 0.14 -16.01 26.28
C LYS A 180 -0.20 -14.64 26.88
N SER A 181 0.77 -13.72 26.92
CA SER A 181 0.58 -12.37 27.46
C SER A 181 -0.43 -11.53 26.67
N VAL A 182 -0.42 -11.58 25.33
CA VAL A 182 -1.39 -10.86 24.50
C VAL A 182 -2.78 -11.48 24.58
N ARG A 183 -2.90 -12.81 24.66
CA ARG A 183 -4.19 -13.52 24.84
C ARG A 183 -4.86 -13.10 26.16
N ASN A 184 -4.07 -12.85 27.20
CA ASN A 184 -4.56 -12.40 28.51
C ASN A 184 -4.79 -10.88 28.61
N GLY A 185 -4.52 -10.11 27.54
CA GLY A 185 -4.70 -8.65 27.53
C GLY A 185 -3.73 -7.87 28.42
N ASN A 186 -2.64 -8.49 28.89
CA ASN A 186 -1.78 -7.94 29.95
C ASN A 186 -0.37 -7.53 29.50
N ILE A 187 -0.04 -7.69 28.22
CA ILE A 187 1.34 -7.51 27.72
C ILE A 187 1.98 -6.18 28.12
N ILE A 188 1.27 -5.04 27.99
CA ILE A 188 1.84 -3.73 28.35
C ILE A 188 2.13 -3.66 29.85
N ASN A 189 1.21 -4.16 30.67
CA ASN A 189 1.38 -4.19 32.12
C ASN A 189 2.53 -5.10 32.55
N GLU A 190 2.68 -6.27 31.93
CA GLU A 190 3.79 -7.19 32.18
C GLU A 190 5.14 -6.56 31.79
N ILE A 191 5.22 -5.92 30.62
CA ILE A 191 6.44 -5.21 30.19
C ILE A 191 6.83 -4.13 31.20
N LEU A 192 5.87 -3.31 31.64
CA LEU A 192 6.11 -2.27 32.64
C LEU A 192 6.53 -2.88 33.99
N ASN A 193 5.88 -3.96 34.42
CA ASN A 193 6.15 -4.64 35.68
C ASN A 193 7.44 -5.45 35.68
N ASN A 194 7.98 -5.81 34.53
CA ASN A 194 9.26 -6.53 34.45
C ASN A 194 10.43 -5.57 34.20
N ASN A 195 10.17 -4.33 33.80
CA ASN A 195 11.21 -3.32 33.55
C ASN A 195 11.74 -2.70 34.86
N GLN A 196 13.00 -3.01 35.22
CA GLN A 196 13.60 -2.52 36.45
C GLN A 196 13.79 -0.99 36.47
N ASN A 197 14.13 -0.38 35.32
CA ASN A 197 14.25 1.08 35.22
C ASN A 197 12.89 1.75 35.48
N PHE A 198 11.82 1.21 34.92
CA PHE A 198 10.47 1.71 35.21
C PHE A 198 10.12 1.64 36.71
N LYS A 199 10.45 0.54 37.39
CA LYS A 199 10.23 0.40 38.85
C LYS A 199 11.03 1.43 39.64
N ASN A 200 12.30 1.62 39.30
CA ASN A 200 13.19 2.56 39.97
C ASN A 200 12.73 4.02 39.77
N ASP A 201 12.36 4.37 38.53
CA ASP A 201 11.84 5.68 38.18
C ASP A 201 10.51 5.95 38.89
N LEU A 202 9.59 4.98 38.91
CA LEU A 202 8.33 5.09 39.62
C LEU A 202 8.54 5.29 41.13
N LYS A 203 9.43 4.52 41.76
CA LYS A 203 9.74 4.66 43.19
C LYS A 203 10.28 6.06 43.50
N SER A 204 11.17 6.57 42.65
CA SER A 204 11.77 7.90 42.80
C SER A 204 10.73 9.00 42.57
N PHE A 205 9.92 8.88 41.51
CA PHE A 205 8.83 9.80 41.19
C PHE A 205 7.83 9.91 42.35
N LEU A 206 7.43 8.80 42.96
CA LEU A 206 6.50 8.80 44.08
C LEU A 206 7.08 9.51 45.32
N LYS A 207 8.38 9.32 45.59
CA LYS A 207 9.07 10.01 46.68
C LYS A 207 9.12 11.52 46.46
N ASP A 208 9.42 11.95 45.24
CA ASP A 208 9.52 13.36 44.88
C ASP A 208 8.12 14.02 44.79
N LEU A 209 7.10 13.27 44.37
CA LEU A 209 5.70 13.71 44.38
C LEU A 209 5.19 14.01 45.79
N GLN A 210 5.55 13.19 46.79
CA GLN A 210 5.17 13.46 48.19
C GLN A 210 5.85 14.70 48.77
N LYS A 211 7.02 15.06 48.25
CA LYS A 211 7.81 16.22 48.70
C LYS A 211 7.54 17.49 47.90
N ASP A 212 6.64 17.42 46.92
CA ASP A 212 6.39 18.48 45.94
C ASP A 212 7.67 18.96 45.22
N SER A 213 8.59 18.01 44.94
CA SER A 213 9.89 18.27 44.33
C SER A 213 10.02 17.62 42.95
N LEU A 214 9.00 17.80 42.10
CA LEU A 214 8.88 17.14 40.81
C LEU A 214 9.95 17.56 39.79
N ASP A 215 10.56 16.58 39.13
CA ASP A 215 11.65 16.74 38.18
C ASP A 215 11.28 16.24 36.78
N THR A 216 11.66 16.97 35.74
CA THR A 216 11.45 16.59 34.34
C THR A 216 12.09 15.26 33.95
N LYS A 217 13.15 14.81 34.64
CA LYS A 217 13.90 13.57 34.33
C LYS A 217 13.03 12.33 34.18
N TYR A 218 11.89 12.28 34.86
CA TYR A 218 10.95 11.15 34.82
C TYR A 218 10.25 10.95 33.47
N PHE A 219 10.15 12.03 32.69
CA PHE A 219 9.34 12.04 31.46
C PHE A 219 10.13 12.47 30.23
N THR A 220 11.44 12.72 30.36
CA THR A 220 12.33 13.10 29.24
C THR A 220 12.31 12.05 28.14
N THR A 221 12.55 12.54 26.92
CA THR A 221 12.58 11.70 25.71
C THR A 221 13.78 12.10 24.87
N ALA A 222 14.14 11.27 23.89
CA ALA A 222 15.17 11.61 22.90
C ALA A 222 14.87 12.91 22.11
N LYS A 223 13.63 13.42 22.14
CA LYS A 223 13.21 14.68 21.51
C LYS A 223 13.36 15.91 22.43
N GLY A 224 14.00 15.76 23.60
CA GLY A 224 14.30 16.81 24.58
C GLY A 224 13.25 16.99 25.69
N ASP A 225 13.49 17.99 26.54
CA ASP A 225 12.78 18.18 27.82
C ASP A 225 11.42 18.86 27.70
N LYS A 226 11.10 19.47 26.54
CA LYS A 226 9.85 20.23 26.37
C LYS A 226 8.62 19.38 26.65
N SER A 227 8.59 18.15 26.12
CA SER A 227 7.48 17.22 26.37
C SER A 227 7.38 16.82 27.84
N ALA A 228 8.51 16.73 28.55
CA ALA A 228 8.52 16.39 29.97
C ALA A 228 7.97 17.53 30.82
N LYS A 229 8.31 18.78 30.47
CA LYS A 229 7.76 19.99 31.10
C LYS A 229 6.24 20.06 30.94
N ASP A 230 5.74 19.81 29.73
CA ASP A 230 4.29 19.83 29.45
C ASP A 230 3.53 18.79 30.30
N ILE A 231 4.12 17.61 30.52
CA ILE A 231 3.55 16.56 31.40
C ILE A 231 3.52 17.02 32.86
N ILE A 232 4.58 17.64 33.35
CA ILE A 232 4.63 18.18 34.72
C ILE A 232 3.63 19.31 34.91
N GLU A 233 3.49 20.20 33.94
CA GLU A 233 2.50 21.28 34.00
C GLU A 233 1.07 20.74 34.05
N ALA A 234 0.75 19.67 33.31
CA ALA A 234 -0.53 18.98 33.43
C ALA A 234 -0.70 18.26 34.78
N LEU A 235 0.37 17.65 35.30
CA LEU A 235 0.36 17.02 36.63
C LEU A 235 0.02 18.04 37.73
N LYS A 236 0.61 19.24 37.69
CA LYS A 236 0.31 20.32 38.64
C LYS A 236 -1.18 20.69 38.65
N VAL A 237 -1.80 20.83 37.47
CA VAL A 237 -3.26 21.06 37.37
C VAL A 237 -4.06 19.98 38.08
N PHE A 238 -3.67 18.71 37.93
CA PHE A 238 -4.34 17.60 38.59
C PHE A 238 -4.10 17.59 40.10
N LEU A 239 -2.93 18.02 40.56
CA LEU A 239 -2.63 18.18 41.99
C LEU A 239 -3.44 19.33 42.61
N ASP A 240 -3.53 20.48 41.95
CA ASP A 240 -4.34 21.62 42.39
C ASP A 240 -5.83 21.24 42.48
N PHE A 241 -6.32 20.49 41.50
CA PHE A 241 -7.67 19.93 41.54
C PHE A 241 -7.85 19.00 42.74
N ARG A 242 -6.90 18.11 43.02
CA ARG A 242 -7.00 17.16 44.14
C ARG A 242 -6.97 17.85 45.52
N GLN A 243 -6.22 18.95 45.64
CA GLN A 243 -6.16 19.72 46.90
C GLN A 243 -7.43 20.52 47.15
N SER A 244 -8.01 21.12 46.11
CA SER A 244 -9.16 22.04 46.23
C SER A 244 -10.52 21.39 45.97
N ASN A 245 -10.55 20.25 45.28
CA ASN A 245 -11.73 19.63 44.68
C ASN A 245 -12.53 20.57 43.74
N ASN A 246 -11.89 21.63 43.22
CA ASN A 246 -12.56 22.63 42.41
C ASN A 246 -12.58 22.24 40.92
N LYS A 247 -13.74 21.77 40.43
CA LYS A 247 -13.95 21.39 39.01
C LYS A 247 -13.67 22.51 38.01
N ALA A 248 -13.67 23.79 38.43
CA ALA A 248 -13.31 24.91 37.56
C ALA A 248 -11.86 24.83 37.06
N ILE A 249 -10.95 24.20 37.82
CA ILE A 249 -9.55 23.98 37.43
C ILE A 249 -9.48 23.08 36.20
N LEU A 250 -10.18 21.95 36.24
CA LEU A 250 -10.23 21.00 35.11
C LEU A 250 -10.91 21.63 33.89
N ASN A 251 -12.00 22.38 34.09
CA ASN A 251 -12.66 23.13 33.03
C ASN A 251 -11.71 24.15 32.37
N GLY A 252 -10.96 24.90 33.18
CA GLY A 252 -9.95 25.85 32.73
C GLY A 252 -8.85 25.16 31.90
N PHE A 253 -8.34 24.03 32.37
CA PHE A 253 -7.35 23.22 31.64
C PHE A 253 -7.87 22.74 30.27
N LEU A 254 -9.09 22.20 30.23
CA LEU A 254 -9.71 21.72 28.99
C LEU A 254 -9.88 22.86 27.98
N LYS A 255 -10.36 24.03 28.42
CA LYS A 255 -10.58 25.22 27.57
C LYS A 255 -9.30 25.99 27.22
N SER A 256 -8.23 25.83 27.99
CA SER A 256 -6.99 26.60 27.81
C SER A 256 -6.38 26.39 26.41
N LYS A 257 -5.98 27.48 25.77
CA LYS A 257 -5.22 27.47 24.51
C LYS A 257 -3.71 27.57 24.74
N ASP A 258 -3.27 27.56 25.99
CA ASP A 258 -1.85 27.63 26.32
C ASP A 258 -1.09 26.45 25.71
N THR A 259 0.00 26.78 25.04
CA THR A 259 0.89 25.84 24.38
C THR A 259 1.44 24.76 25.32
N LYS A 260 1.65 25.06 26.61
CA LYS A 260 2.16 24.10 27.61
C LYS A 260 1.19 22.96 27.91
N TYR A 261 -0.11 23.20 27.77
CA TYR A 261 -1.15 22.17 27.93
C TYR A 261 -1.57 21.55 26.60
N LYS A 262 -1.44 22.29 25.50
CA LYS A 262 -1.85 21.85 24.16
C LYS A 262 -1.27 20.48 23.82
N ARG A 263 0.05 20.32 23.96
CA ARG A 263 0.74 19.07 23.62
C ARG A 263 0.31 17.90 24.51
N PHE A 264 0.14 18.13 25.81
CA PHE A 264 -0.37 17.09 26.70
C PHE A 264 -1.78 16.66 26.28
N LYS A 265 -2.65 17.63 25.96
CA LYS A 265 -4.02 17.33 25.53
C LYS A 265 -4.06 16.55 24.22
N GLU A 266 -3.23 16.90 23.25
CA GLU A 266 -3.13 16.21 21.97
C GLU A 266 -2.63 14.76 22.13
N LEU A 267 -1.65 14.53 23.01
CA LEU A 267 -1.00 13.23 23.13
C LEU A 267 -1.65 12.30 24.16
N TYR A 268 -2.27 12.84 25.22
CA TYR A 268 -2.65 12.04 26.40
C TYR A 268 -4.14 12.11 26.72
N LEU A 269 -4.80 13.25 26.48
CA LEU A 269 -6.18 13.43 26.95
C LEU A 269 -7.16 12.42 26.36
N GLY A 270 -6.98 12.01 25.09
CA GLY A 270 -7.82 11.01 24.44
C GLY A 270 -7.81 9.63 25.12
N TYR A 271 -6.73 9.29 25.84
CA TYR A 271 -6.63 8.04 26.60
C TYR A 271 -7.34 8.08 27.96
N ILE A 272 -7.69 9.28 28.47
CA ILE A 272 -8.47 9.45 29.70
C ILE A 272 -9.93 9.75 29.37
N CYS A 273 -10.14 10.65 28.40
CA CYS A 273 -11.41 11.27 28.09
C CYS A 273 -11.96 10.77 26.74
N TYR A 274 -12.79 9.73 26.79
CA TYR A 274 -13.43 9.17 25.59
C TYR A 274 -14.79 9.81 25.27
N LYS A 275 -15.40 10.56 26.19
CA LYS A 275 -16.66 11.27 25.96
C LYS A 275 -16.40 12.64 25.33
N THR A 276 -17.36 13.15 24.54
CA THR A 276 -17.20 14.40 23.79
C THR A 276 -17.58 15.66 24.57
N LYS A 277 -18.66 15.60 25.38
CA LYS A 277 -19.15 16.74 26.17
C LYS A 277 -18.14 17.13 27.26
N ILE A 278 -18.03 18.43 27.53
CA ILE A 278 -17.02 18.94 28.46
C ILE A 278 -17.26 18.50 29.90
N ASP A 279 -18.52 18.46 30.35
CA ASP A 279 -18.86 18.07 31.72
C ASP A 279 -18.54 16.60 31.98
N ASP A 280 -18.81 15.74 31.00
CA ASP A 280 -18.43 14.34 31.00
C ASP A 280 -16.90 14.16 31.08
N LYS A 281 -16.12 14.97 30.35
CA LYS A 281 -14.65 14.95 30.44
C LYS A 281 -14.15 15.38 31.82
N ILE A 282 -14.79 16.38 32.43
CA ILE A 282 -14.45 16.82 33.79
C ILE A 282 -14.68 15.68 34.78
N GLU A 283 -15.79 14.94 34.66
CA GLU A 283 -16.07 13.77 35.50
C GLU A 283 -15.01 12.68 35.31
N GLN A 284 -14.64 12.36 34.07
CA GLN A 284 -13.60 11.38 33.75
C GLN A 284 -12.23 11.76 34.32
N LEU A 285 -11.84 13.04 34.20
CA LEU A 285 -10.62 13.56 34.81
C LEU A 285 -10.70 13.53 36.34
N SER A 286 -11.86 13.85 36.91
CA SER A 286 -12.07 13.80 38.36
C SER A 286 -11.84 12.38 38.87
N HIS A 287 -12.45 11.38 38.23
CA HIS A 287 -12.27 9.96 38.57
C HIS A 287 -10.82 9.49 38.37
N PHE A 288 -10.17 9.90 37.28
CA PHE A 288 -8.74 9.62 37.06
C PHE A 288 -7.86 10.15 38.19
N CYS A 289 -8.24 11.30 38.75
CA CYS A 289 -7.57 11.94 39.86
C CYS A 289 -7.91 11.34 41.23
N GLU A 290 -8.77 10.33 41.40
CA GLU A 290 -9.16 9.79 42.71
C GLU A 290 -8.09 8.94 43.44
N GLY A 291 -8.30 8.75 44.74
CA GLY A 291 -7.45 7.96 45.65
C GLY A 291 -6.52 8.83 46.50
N ASP A 292 -5.60 8.22 47.24
CA ASP A 292 -4.51 8.95 47.92
C ASP A 292 -3.44 9.42 46.91
N ILE A 293 -2.53 10.30 47.35
CA ILE A 293 -1.50 10.90 46.47
C ILE A 293 -0.58 9.86 45.82
N LEU A 294 -0.25 8.78 46.52
CA LEU A 294 0.62 7.73 45.98
C LEU A 294 -0.13 6.86 44.98
N SER A 295 -1.39 6.51 45.27
CA SER A 295 -2.25 5.78 44.33
C SER A 295 -2.48 6.58 43.04
N PHE A 296 -2.79 7.87 43.16
CA PHE A 296 -2.88 8.78 42.01
C PHE A 296 -1.55 8.88 41.26
N GLY A 297 -0.44 9.13 41.96
CA GLY A 297 0.89 9.23 41.36
C GLY A 297 1.27 7.97 40.58
N LYS A 298 1.01 6.78 41.14
CA LYS A 298 1.24 5.50 40.46
C LYS A 298 0.38 5.37 39.21
N ARG A 299 -0.89 5.77 39.28
CA ARG A 299 -1.81 5.77 38.15
C ARG A 299 -1.33 6.72 37.05
N PHE A 300 -0.98 7.96 37.40
CA PHE A 300 -0.49 8.98 36.47
C PHE A 300 0.80 8.56 35.78
N PHE A 301 1.79 8.06 36.54
CA PHE A 301 3.07 7.64 35.98
C PHE A 301 2.91 6.47 35.01
N ARG A 302 2.10 5.46 35.40
CA ARG A 302 1.77 4.32 34.53
C ARG A 302 1.01 4.76 33.29
N PHE A 303 0.06 5.68 33.44
CA PHE A 303 -0.70 6.24 32.34
C PHE A 303 0.22 6.86 31.28
N ILE A 304 1.16 7.73 31.68
CA ILE A 304 2.10 8.34 30.73
C ILE A 304 2.95 7.27 30.02
N ALA A 305 3.41 6.24 30.74
CA ALA A 305 4.20 5.16 30.16
C ALA A 305 3.39 4.33 29.15
N THR A 306 2.16 3.94 29.50
CA THR A 306 1.26 3.18 28.63
C THR A 306 0.89 3.98 27.37
N SER A 307 0.50 5.24 27.51
CA SER A 307 0.15 6.09 26.37
C SER A 307 1.33 6.31 25.42
N LYS A 308 2.57 6.39 25.94
CA LYS A 308 3.78 6.44 25.10
C LYS A 308 3.98 5.15 24.32
N ILE A 309 3.75 3.98 24.93
CA ILE A 309 3.81 2.69 24.23
C ILE A 309 2.77 2.66 23.12
N GLN A 310 1.52 3.00 23.43
CA GLN A 310 0.41 3.00 22.47
C GLN A 310 0.69 3.95 21.29
N SER A 311 1.10 5.19 21.55
CA SER A 311 1.45 6.14 20.49
C SER A 311 2.57 5.63 19.57
N ASN A 312 3.56 4.90 20.08
CA ASN A 312 4.59 4.29 19.23
C ASN A 312 4.03 3.11 18.40
N LEU A 313 3.12 2.32 18.97
CA LEU A 313 2.50 1.21 18.24
C LEU A 313 1.62 1.70 17.09
N ASP A 314 0.89 2.80 17.27
CA ASP A 314 0.13 3.48 16.20
C ASP A 314 1.05 3.81 15.01
N ASP A 315 2.28 4.26 15.31
CA ASP A 315 3.29 4.59 14.32
C ASP A 315 3.83 3.37 13.55
N TYR A 316 3.85 2.18 14.17
CA TYR A 316 4.38 0.94 13.58
C TYR A 316 3.32 0.09 12.89
N LEU A 317 2.05 0.23 13.28
CA LEU A 317 0.92 -0.53 12.73
C LEU A 317 0.84 -0.42 11.20
N ASP A 318 0.87 0.82 10.69
CA ASP A 318 0.82 1.10 9.25
C ASP A 318 2.04 0.52 8.51
N LEU A 319 3.24 0.67 9.07
CA LEU A 319 4.46 0.13 8.47
C LEU A 319 4.43 -1.39 8.36
N ASN A 320 4.07 -2.07 9.45
CA ASN A 320 3.94 -3.53 9.45
C ASN A 320 2.89 -3.99 8.43
N LYS A 321 1.72 -3.33 8.38
CA LYS A 321 0.68 -3.64 7.39
C LYS A 321 1.22 -3.56 5.97
N ARG A 322 1.88 -2.46 5.58
CA ARG A 322 2.42 -2.27 4.22
C ARG A 322 3.46 -3.32 3.84
N HIS A 323 4.43 -3.58 4.73
CA HIS A 323 5.47 -4.56 4.46
C HIS A 323 4.94 -6.00 4.38
N LEU A 324 4.02 -6.38 5.27
CA LEU A 324 3.41 -7.71 5.23
C LEU A 324 2.53 -7.89 3.99
N LYS A 325 1.85 -6.84 3.51
CA LYS A 325 1.11 -6.88 2.24
C LYS A 325 1.97 -7.26 1.05
N LEU A 326 3.24 -6.84 1.01
CA LEU A 326 4.15 -7.18 -0.10
C LEU A 326 4.28 -8.69 -0.30
N THR A 327 4.18 -9.47 0.79
CA THR A 327 4.32 -10.94 0.73
C THR A 327 3.17 -11.65 0.02
N GLY A 328 2.03 -10.97 -0.20
CA GLY A 328 0.84 -11.55 -0.82
C GLY A 328 0.10 -12.61 0.02
N ILE A 329 0.64 -13.03 1.17
CA ILE A 329 0.06 -14.08 2.01
C ILE A 329 -0.77 -13.56 3.17
N PHE A 330 -0.87 -12.24 3.40
CA PHE A 330 -1.68 -11.65 4.48
C PHE A 330 -2.92 -10.95 3.94
N ASP A 331 -4.08 -11.30 4.49
CA ASP A 331 -5.36 -10.65 4.29
C ASP A 331 -5.63 -9.67 5.46
N PHE A 332 -5.98 -8.44 5.13
CA PHE A 332 -6.36 -7.42 6.11
C PHE A 332 -7.86 -7.17 5.98
N SER A 333 -8.68 -7.70 6.89
CA SER A 333 -10.11 -7.38 6.92
C SER A 333 -10.39 -6.20 7.84
N LYS A 334 -11.66 -5.81 7.99
CA LYS A 334 -12.07 -4.80 8.97
C LYS A 334 -11.75 -5.23 10.41
N ASP A 335 -11.98 -6.50 10.73
CA ASP A 335 -11.98 -6.99 12.11
C ASP A 335 -10.72 -7.78 12.51
N CYS A 336 -9.99 -8.34 11.53
CA CYS A 336 -8.82 -9.17 11.79
C CYS A 336 -7.70 -8.97 10.75
N VAL A 337 -6.57 -9.60 11.01
CA VAL A 337 -5.50 -9.85 10.04
C VAL A 337 -5.31 -11.35 9.99
N SER A 338 -5.36 -11.96 8.81
CA SER A 338 -5.14 -13.40 8.66
C SER A 338 -4.09 -13.68 7.61
N VAL A 339 -3.51 -14.86 7.64
CA VAL A 339 -2.81 -15.39 6.47
C VAL A 339 -3.80 -16.04 5.51
N SER A 340 -3.43 -16.13 4.24
CA SER A 340 -4.23 -16.75 3.19
C SER A 340 -4.56 -18.20 3.54
N ILE A 341 -5.72 -18.69 3.08
CA ILE A 341 -6.17 -20.06 3.39
C ILE A 341 -5.12 -21.09 2.96
N ILE A 342 -4.53 -20.92 1.79
CA ILE A 342 -3.45 -21.78 1.27
C ILE A 342 -2.24 -21.76 2.21
N PHE A 343 -1.87 -20.59 2.74
CA PHE A 343 -0.77 -20.51 3.69
C PHE A 343 -1.14 -21.09 5.07
N LYS A 344 -2.40 -21.01 5.51
CA LYS A 344 -2.86 -21.72 6.72
C LYS A 344 -2.66 -23.23 6.61
N ILE A 345 -2.89 -23.80 5.44
CA ILE A 345 -2.62 -25.23 5.16
C ILE A 345 -1.15 -25.54 5.40
N ILE A 346 -0.23 -24.71 4.89
CA ILE A 346 1.22 -24.85 5.16
C ILE A 346 1.52 -24.76 6.66
N LEU A 347 0.90 -23.84 7.40
CA LEU A 347 1.14 -23.70 8.85
C LEU A 347 0.60 -24.87 9.69
N LYS A 348 -0.43 -25.57 9.21
CA LYS A 348 -0.97 -26.79 9.84
C LYS A 348 -0.04 -28.00 9.65
N HIS A 349 0.71 -28.04 8.55
CA HIS A 349 1.60 -29.14 8.24
C HIS A 349 2.67 -29.36 9.34
N SER A 350 2.91 -30.62 9.72
CA SER A 350 3.83 -31.02 10.78
C SER A 350 5.26 -30.50 10.54
N LYS A 351 5.70 -30.54 9.27
CA LYS A 351 6.97 -30.02 8.78
C LYS A 351 6.93 -28.56 8.30
N SER A 352 5.97 -27.75 8.75
CA SER A 352 5.83 -26.34 8.35
C SER A 352 7.15 -25.56 8.39
N GLU A 353 7.95 -25.68 9.45
CA GLU A 353 9.25 -24.99 9.55
C GLU A 353 10.24 -25.38 8.43
N VAL A 354 10.20 -26.63 7.96
CA VAL A 354 11.00 -27.07 6.80
C VAL A 354 10.52 -26.38 5.52
N ILE A 355 9.19 -26.31 5.32
CA ILE A 355 8.58 -25.63 4.16
C ILE A 355 8.98 -24.15 4.16
N LEU A 356 8.90 -23.47 5.30
CA LEU A 356 9.31 -22.07 5.45
C LEU A 356 10.81 -21.88 5.16
N SER A 357 11.66 -22.81 5.62
CA SER A 357 13.08 -22.80 5.29
C SER A 357 13.34 -22.99 3.79
N THR A 358 12.57 -23.86 3.11
CA THR A 358 12.64 -24.05 1.66
C THR A 358 12.31 -22.76 0.92
N ILE A 359 11.26 -22.04 1.33
CA ILE A 359 10.88 -20.75 0.76
C ILE A 359 12.02 -19.72 0.94
N ALA A 360 12.62 -19.65 2.13
CA ALA A 360 13.65 -18.68 2.45
C ALA A 360 14.97 -18.88 1.65
N GLN A 361 15.27 -20.11 1.23
CA GLN A 361 16.55 -20.47 0.62
C GLN A 361 16.49 -20.63 -0.91
N ASN A 362 15.35 -21.04 -1.47
CA ASN A 362 15.25 -21.36 -2.88
C ASN A 362 15.09 -20.11 -3.77
N ALA A 363 15.48 -20.25 -5.05
CA ALA A 363 15.22 -19.23 -6.06
C ALA A 363 13.73 -19.13 -6.37
N ILE A 364 13.26 -17.92 -6.69
CA ILE A 364 11.84 -17.70 -7.03
C ILE A 364 11.49 -18.35 -8.36
N SER A 365 10.47 -19.21 -8.37
CA SER A 365 9.94 -19.86 -9.57
C SER A 365 8.44 -20.17 -9.45
N LYS A 366 7.81 -20.47 -10.58
CA LYS A 366 6.40 -20.92 -10.60
C LYS A 366 6.22 -22.24 -9.87
N ASP A 367 7.16 -23.16 -10.06
CA ASP A 367 7.09 -24.52 -9.54
C ASP A 367 7.56 -24.64 -8.08
N MET A 368 8.05 -23.56 -7.44
CA MET A 368 8.45 -23.60 -6.03
C MET A 368 7.32 -24.19 -5.17
N LEU A 369 7.66 -25.19 -4.33
CA LEU A 369 6.76 -26.00 -3.50
C LEU A 369 5.85 -27.00 -4.24
N SER A 370 5.92 -27.13 -5.56
CA SER A 370 5.08 -28.10 -6.31
C SER A 370 5.33 -29.55 -5.91
N ASN A 371 6.51 -29.86 -5.38
CA ASN A 371 6.81 -31.17 -4.81
C ASN A 371 5.87 -31.54 -3.64
N TYR A 372 5.32 -30.57 -2.92
CA TYR A 372 4.37 -30.81 -1.82
C TYR A 372 2.99 -31.24 -2.29
N PHE A 373 2.63 -31.13 -3.59
CA PHE A 373 1.44 -31.81 -4.10
C PHE A 373 1.54 -33.33 -4.01
N ASN A 374 2.75 -33.89 -3.90
CA ASN A 374 2.99 -35.32 -3.75
C ASN A 374 3.17 -35.75 -2.28
N ASP A 375 3.29 -34.82 -1.35
CA ASP A 375 3.39 -35.12 0.09
C ASP A 375 2.04 -35.64 0.63
N SER A 376 2.07 -36.75 1.37
CA SER A 376 0.86 -37.42 1.86
C SER A 376 0.07 -36.61 2.88
N GLU A 377 0.76 -35.88 3.77
CA GLU A 377 0.10 -35.04 4.77
C GLU A 377 -0.50 -33.80 4.11
N MET A 378 0.24 -33.19 3.18
CA MET A 378 -0.26 -32.05 2.41
C MET A 378 -1.49 -32.43 1.57
N LYS A 379 -1.50 -33.60 0.93
CA LYS A 379 -2.69 -34.11 0.22
C LYS A 379 -3.90 -34.20 1.13
N SER A 380 -3.73 -34.82 2.30
CA SER A 380 -4.79 -34.93 3.31
C SER A 380 -5.34 -33.56 3.74
N LEU A 381 -4.47 -32.57 3.94
CA LEU A 381 -4.88 -31.21 4.31
C LEU A 381 -5.56 -30.45 3.16
N LEU A 382 -5.16 -30.70 1.91
CA LEU A 382 -5.79 -30.10 0.72
C LEU A 382 -7.15 -30.73 0.41
N GLU A 383 -7.33 -32.02 0.70
CA GLU A 383 -8.61 -32.73 0.57
C GLU A 383 -9.72 -32.15 1.47
N GLU A 384 -9.38 -31.54 2.62
CA GLU A 384 -10.34 -30.78 3.46
C GLU A 384 -11.02 -29.63 2.70
N PHE A 385 -10.43 -29.17 1.58
CA PHE A 385 -10.92 -28.09 0.73
C PHE A 385 -11.33 -28.57 -0.67
N ASP A 386 -11.49 -29.87 -0.88
CA ASP A 386 -11.76 -30.50 -2.19
C ASP A 386 -10.67 -30.23 -3.25
N ILE A 387 -9.42 -30.02 -2.84
CA ILE A 387 -8.30 -29.73 -3.74
C ILE A 387 -7.47 -31.01 -3.95
N LYS A 388 -7.54 -31.60 -5.15
CA LYS A 388 -6.83 -32.86 -5.46
C LYS A 388 -5.61 -32.68 -6.35
N ASN A 389 -5.56 -31.58 -7.08
CA ASN A 389 -4.50 -31.29 -8.04
C ASN A 389 -4.24 -29.76 -8.16
N PRO A 390 -3.15 -29.33 -8.82
CA PRO A 390 -2.82 -27.91 -8.96
C PRO A 390 -3.89 -27.05 -9.66
N LYS A 391 -4.67 -27.65 -10.58
CA LYS A 391 -5.76 -26.94 -11.27
C LYS A 391 -6.92 -26.68 -10.31
N ASP A 392 -7.25 -27.63 -9.45
CA ASP A 392 -8.27 -27.45 -8.41
C ASP A 392 -7.87 -26.33 -7.45
N LEU A 393 -6.60 -26.27 -7.05
CA LEU A 393 -6.06 -25.20 -6.20
C LEU A 393 -6.19 -23.83 -6.86
N SER A 394 -5.87 -23.75 -8.16
CA SER A 394 -5.98 -22.52 -8.94
C SER A 394 -7.44 -22.08 -9.08
N ASN A 395 -8.36 -23.01 -9.33
CA ASN A 395 -9.80 -22.74 -9.38
C ASN A 395 -10.34 -22.30 -8.01
N TYR A 396 -9.90 -22.95 -6.93
CA TYR A 396 -10.25 -22.60 -5.56
C TYR A 396 -9.83 -21.16 -5.24
N LYS A 397 -8.58 -20.79 -5.58
CA LYS A 397 -8.10 -19.41 -5.42
C LYS A 397 -8.92 -18.43 -6.25
N ALA A 398 -9.19 -18.74 -7.52
CA ALA A 398 -9.98 -17.86 -8.39
C ALA A 398 -11.41 -17.65 -7.85
N ASN A 399 -12.02 -18.68 -7.27
CA ASN A 399 -13.33 -18.56 -6.62
C ASN A 399 -13.28 -17.65 -5.38
N LEU A 400 -12.25 -17.79 -4.54
CA LEU A 400 -12.05 -16.89 -3.39
C LEU A 400 -11.86 -15.44 -3.82
N ASP A 401 -11.05 -15.20 -4.85
CA ASP A 401 -10.79 -13.85 -5.38
C ASP A 401 -12.06 -13.24 -5.98
N ASN A 402 -12.85 -14.05 -6.69
CA ASN A 402 -14.15 -13.63 -7.21
C ASN A 402 -15.13 -13.22 -6.10
N GLN A 403 -15.17 -13.96 -4.98
CA GLN A 403 -15.99 -13.61 -3.81
C GLN A 403 -15.51 -12.31 -3.16
N LYS A 404 -14.18 -12.12 -3.03
CA LYS A 404 -13.60 -10.88 -2.52
C LYS A 404 -13.94 -9.70 -3.41
N LEU A 405 -13.87 -9.87 -4.73
CA LEU A 405 -14.29 -8.84 -5.68
C LEU A 405 -15.77 -8.49 -5.53
N ASP A 406 -16.67 -9.46 -5.31
CA ASP A 406 -18.09 -9.17 -5.10
C ASP A 406 -18.32 -8.27 -3.88
N VAL A 407 -17.64 -8.59 -2.76
CA VAL A 407 -17.70 -7.75 -1.55
C VAL A 407 -17.11 -6.36 -1.83
N LEU A 408 -15.95 -6.29 -2.48
CA LEU A 408 -15.27 -5.03 -2.78
C LEU A 408 -16.10 -4.11 -3.70
N LEU A 409 -16.68 -4.66 -4.77
CA LEU A 409 -17.53 -3.93 -5.71
C LEU A 409 -18.81 -3.45 -5.03
N LYS A 410 -19.40 -4.25 -4.12
CA LYS A 410 -20.60 -3.86 -3.38
C LYS A 410 -20.32 -2.76 -2.34
N GLU A 411 -19.26 -2.90 -1.56
CA GLU A 411 -19.00 -2.04 -0.41
C GLU A 411 -18.24 -0.76 -0.75
N LYS A 412 -17.34 -0.81 -1.74
CA LYS A 412 -16.38 0.27 -2.02
C LYS A 412 -16.48 0.85 -3.42
N PHE A 413 -16.79 0.00 -4.41
CA PHE A 413 -16.75 0.37 -5.83
C PHE A 413 -18.08 0.11 -6.55
N SER A 414 -19.18 0.53 -5.93
CA SER A 414 -20.48 0.52 -6.60
C SER A 414 -20.43 1.43 -7.83
N LYS A 415 -21.34 1.21 -8.78
CA LYS A 415 -21.45 1.99 -10.01
C LYS A 415 -21.47 3.52 -9.76
N ASP A 416 -22.21 3.96 -8.74
CA ASP A 416 -22.25 5.37 -8.32
C ASP A 416 -20.93 5.86 -7.74
N LYS A 417 -20.27 5.02 -6.94
CA LYS A 417 -18.96 5.35 -6.36
C LYS A 417 -17.87 5.44 -7.43
N ILE A 418 -17.91 4.59 -8.44
CA ILE A 418 -17.03 4.69 -9.60
C ILE A 418 -17.27 6.01 -10.34
N CYS A 419 -18.53 6.41 -10.55
CA CYS A 419 -18.82 7.72 -11.15
C CYS A 419 -18.32 8.91 -10.28
N GLU A 420 -18.42 8.81 -8.95
CA GLU A 420 -17.85 9.79 -8.03
C GLU A 420 -16.32 9.87 -8.19
N ILE A 421 -15.63 8.74 -8.13
CA ILE A 421 -14.16 8.68 -8.21
C ILE A 421 -13.67 9.15 -9.58
N LEU A 422 -14.30 8.72 -10.68
CA LEU A 422 -13.97 9.16 -12.03
C LEU A 422 -13.98 10.70 -12.13
N SER A 423 -14.98 11.35 -11.52
CA SER A 423 -15.08 12.82 -11.53
C SER A 423 -13.90 13.52 -10.84
N LEU A 424 -13.25 12.87 -9.88
CA LEU A 424 -12.12 13.45 -9.15
C LEU A 424 -10.87 13.57 -10.02
N PHE A 425 -10.71 12.73 -11.05
CA PHE A 425 -9.55 12.78 -11.96
C PHE A 425 -9.53 14.02 -12.86
N ASN A 426 -10.65 14.75 -12.98
CA ASN A 426 -10.71 16.01 -13.72
C ASN A 426 -9.96 17.16 -13.01
N ASP A 427 -9.64 17.04 -11.72
CA ASP A 427 -8.83 18.02 -10.99
C ASP A 427 -7.86 17.30 -10.04
N ARG A 428 -6.56 17.45 -10.32
CA ARG A 428 -5.46 16.83 -9.58
C ARG A 428 -5.32 17.31 -8.13
N ASN A 429 -6.01 18.39 -7.73
CA ASN A 429 -6.14 18.75 -6.32
C ASN A 429 -6.87 17.67 -5.49
N ASN A 430 -7.60 16.76 -6.15
CA ASN A 430 -8.31 15.66 -5.50
C ASN A 430 -7.48 14.39 -5.28
N ASP A 431 -6.20 14.36 -5.65
CA ASP A 431 -5.34 13.16 -5.53
C ASP A 431 -5.35 12.57 -4.11
N GLU A 432 -5.36 13.40 -3.06
CA GLU A 432 -5.45 12.93 -1.67
C GLU A 432 -6.79 12.26 -1.36
N LYS A 433 -7.89 12.80 -1.89
CA LYS A 433 -9.22 12.20 -1.76
C LYS A 433 -9.28 10.86 -2.49
N ILE A 434 -8.70 10.77 -3.69
CA ILE A 434 -8.62 9.52 -4.47
C ILE A 434 -7.84 8.46 -3.71
N PHE A 435 -6.68 8.80 -3.14
CA PHE A 435 -5.90 7.88 -2.31
C PHE A 435 -6.70 7.32 -1.13
N ASN A 436 -7.49 8.17 -0.45
CA ASN A 436 -8.31 7.75 0.69
C ASN A 436 -9.51 6.89 0.27
N LEU A 437 -10.07 7.12 -0.93
CA LEU A 437 -11.19 6.33 -1.46
C LEU A 437 -10.74 4.99 -2.04
N VAL A 438 -9.52 4.90 -2.59
CA VAL A 438 -9.03 3.69 -3.28
C VAL A 438 -7.90 3.02 -2.49
N THR A 439 -6.67 3.51 -2.62
CA THR A 439 -5.49 2.95 -1.94
C THR A 439 -4.33 3.93 -1.99
N THR A 440 -3.39 3.87 -1.04
CA THR A 440 -2.11 4.61 -1.08
C THR A 440 -0.93 3.78 -1.57
N GLU A 441 -1.19 2.54 -2.02
CA GLU A 441 -0.15 1.56 -2.37
C GLU A 441 0.33 1.66 -3.83
N VAL A 442 -0.35 2.44 -4.68
CA VAL A 442 0.05 2.66 -6.08
C VAL A 442 -0.12 4.11 -6.50
N THR A 443 0.49 4.48 -7.62
CA THR A 443 0.41 5.85 -8.16
C THR A 443 -1.00 6.22 -8.61
N ILE A 444 -1.30 7.52 -8.69
CA ILE A 444 -2.61 8.01 -9.18
C ILE A 444 -2.93 7.52 -10.60
N PRO A 445 -1.99 7.49 -11.57
CA PRO A 445 -2.19 6.84 -12.87
C PRO A 445 -2.62 5.36 -12.77
N THR A 446 -1.94 4.56 -11.95
CA THR A 446 -2.32 3.15 -11.73
C THR A 446 -3.70 3.02 -11.08
N ILE A 447 -4.07 3.96 -10.18
CA ILE A 447 -5.44 4.01 -9.64
C ILE A 447 -6.44 4.33 -10.77
N PHE A 448 -6.09 5.23 -11.68
CA PHE A 448 -6.95 5.55 -12.82
C PHE A 448 -7.19 4.32 -13.69
N GLU A 449 -6.15 3.59 -14.06
CA GLU A 449 -6.27 2.31 -14.77
C GLU A 449 -7.21 1.34 -14.05
N TYR A 450 -6.99 1.12 -12.74
CA TYR A 450 -7.83 0.22 -11.95
C TYR A 450 -9.31 0.65 -11.94
N ILE A 451 -9.58 1.95 -11.83
CA ILE A 451 -10.94 2.50 -11.87
C ILE A 451 -11.57 2.35 -13.25
N ILE A 452 -10.79 2.48 -14.34
CA ILE A 452 -11.26 2.21 -15.70
C ILE A 452 -11.56 0.72 -15.90
N ALA A 453 -10.75 -0.19 -15.36
CA ALA A 453 -11.03 -1.62 -15.40
C ALA A 453 -12.34 -1.99 -14.70
N ILE A 454 -12.62 -1.38 -13.54
CA ILE A 454 -13.89 -1.56 -12.84
C ILE A 454 -15.05 -0.93 -13.61
N ALA A 455 -14.87 0.27 -14.16
CA ALA A 455 -15.88 0.89 -15.02
C ALA A 455 -16.22 -0.02 -16.21
N TRP A 456 -15.20 -0.59 -16.85
CA TRP A 456 -15.38 -1.49 -17.98
C TRP A 456 -15.99 -2.83 -17.56
N CYS A 457 -15.72 -3.35 -16.36
CA CYS A 457 -16.46 -4.48 -15.79
C CYS A 457 -17.97 -4.21 -15.80
N TYR A 458 -18.42 -3.04 -15.33
CA TYR A 458 -19.84 -2.68 -15.37
C TYR A 458 -20.39 -2.54 -16.80
N ILE A 459 -19.64 -1.91 -17.70
CA ILE A 459 -20.04 -1.71 -19.11
C ILE A 459 -20.11 -3.05 -19.84
N ASP A 460 -19.19 -3.98 -19.57
CA ASP A 460 -19.12 -5.32 -20.14
C ASP A 460 -20.00 -6.33 -19.39
N ASN A 461 -21.23 -5.91 -19.03
CA ASN A 461 -22.24 -6.76 -18.38
C ASN A 461 -21.77 -7.38 -17.05
N PHE A 462 -21.16 -6.57 -16.19
CA PHE A 462 -20.60 -6.98 -14.89
C PHE A 462 -19.56 -8.10 -14.99
N ASN A 463 -18.78 -8.12 -16.07
CA ASN A 463 -17.71 -9.10 -16.29
C ASN A 463 -16.48 -8.76 -15.43
N LYS A 464 -16.41 -9.36 -14.23
CA LYS A 464 -15.31 -9.18 -13.27
C LYS A 464 -13.93 -9.55 -13.82
N ASN A 465 -13.85 -10.41 -14.85
CA ASN A 465 -12.57 -10.76 -15.46
C ASN A 465 -11.86 -9.54 -16.04
N ARG A 466 -12.57 -8.46 -16.40
CA ARG A 466 -11.94 -7.21 -16.87
C ARG A 466 -11.03 -6.55 -15.85
N ILE A 467 -11.31 -6.73 -14.56
CA ILE A 467 -10.46 -6.26 -13.46
C ILE A 467 -9.20 -7.15 -13.35
N LEU A 468 -9.35 -8.46 -13.55
CA LEU A 468 -8.25 -9.43 -13.47
C LEU A 468 -7.34 -9.42 -14.72
N GLU A 469 -7.91 -9.10 -15.88
CA GLU A 469 -7.22 -9.00 -17.17
C GLU A 469 -6.56 -7.64 -17.39
N ALA A 470 -6.74 -6.69 -16.46
CA ALA A 470 -6.23 -5.33 -16.53
C ALA A 470 -4.70 -5.18 -16.49
N GLY A 471 -3.95 -6.29 -16.48
CA GLY A 471 -2.49 -6.27 -16.37
C GLY A 471 -1.96 -5.72 -15.05
N LEU A 472 -2.84 -5.43 -14.08
CA LEU A 472 -2.51 -4.94 -12.75
C LEU A 472 -2.23 -6.11 -11.81
N SER A 473 -1.21 -5.95 -10.95
CA SER A 473 -1.05 -6.86 -9.82
C SER A 473 -1.93 -6.39 -8.68
N LEU A 474 -2.78 -7.28 -8.16
CA LEU A 474 -3.69 -7.00 -7.06
C LEU A 474 -3.15 -7.55 -5.73
N ASP A 475 -3.41 -6.84 -4.65
CA ASP A 475 -3.17 -7.33 -3.30
C ASP A 475 -4.25 -8.31 -2.84
N SER A 476 -4.10 -8.81 -1.62
CA SER A 476 -5.02 -9.77 -1.03
C SER A 476 -6.44 -9.23 -0.78
N GLU A 477 -6.61 -7.90 -0.76
CA GLU A 477 -7.89 -7.18 -0.68
C GLU A 477 -8.44 -6.84 -2.08
N MET A 478 -7.85 -7.37 -3.16
CA MET A 478 -8.18 -7.12 -4.58
C MET A 478 -7.98 -5.66 -5.02
N LEU A 479 -7.16 -4.88 -4.29
CA LEU A 479 -6.76 -3.51 -4.66
C LEU A 479 -5.44 -3.52 -5.43
N PRO A 480 -5.17 -2.54 -6.30
CA PRO A 480 -3.93 -2.51 -7.07
C PRO A 480 -2.71 -2.32 -6.15
N LYS A 481 -1.64 -3.09 -6.42
CA LYS A 481 -0.38 -3.06 -5.66
C LYS A 481 0.85 -2.68 -6.51
N SER A 482 0.82 -2.94 -7.82
CA SER A 482 1.83 -2.49 -8.79
C SER A 482 1.25 -2.44 -10.20
N HIS A 483 1.96 -1.72 -11.08
CA HIS A 483 1.72 -1.64 -12.52
C HIS A 483 2.98 -2.11 -13.27
N ALA A 484 2.84 -2.39 -14.57
CA ALA A 484 3.96 -2.63 -15.47
C ALA A 484 4.93 -1.43 -15.46
N ILE A 485 6.25 -1.65 -15.37
CA ILE A 485 7.20 -0.57 -15.63
C ILE A 485 7.30 -0.36 -17.15
N GLY A 486 6.35 0.40 -17.72
CA GLY A 486 6.34 0.90 -19.10
C GLY A 486 6.24 -0.13 -20.24
N GLY A 487 5.86 0.34 -21.43
CA GLY A 487 6.09 -0.35 -22.71
C GLY A 487 4.98 -1.28 -23.23
N ASN A 488 3.88 -1.47 -22.48
CA ASN A 488 2.73 -2.26 -22.90
C ASN A 488 1.45 -1.42 -22.90
N ALA A 489 0.45 -1.86 -23.65
CA ALA A 489 -0.92 -1.37 -23.57
C ALA A 489 -1.49 -1.51 -22.15
N ASP A 490 -2.33 -0.57 -21.74
CA ASP A 490 -2.97 -0.64 -20.42
C ASP A 490 -3.95 -1.82 -20.33
N PHE A 491 -4.84 -1.98 -21.32
CA PHE A 491 -5.82 -3.07 -21.36
C PHE A 491 -5.87 -3.73 -22.73
N VAL A 492 -5.84 -5.06 -22.79
CA VAL A 492 -6.10 -5.83 -24.02
C VAL A 492 -7.17 -6.87 -23.74
N TYR A 493 -8.40 -6.58 -24.15
CA TYR A 493 -9.55 -7.44 -23.96
C TYR A 493 -9.87 -8.22 -25.22
N ARG A 494 -9.94 -9.55 -25.08
CA ARG A 494 -10.34 -10.45 -26.15
C ARG A 494 -11.86 -10.64 -26.15
N TYR A 495 -12.45 -10.45 -27.33
CA TYR A 495 -13.83 -10.80 -27.64
C TYR A 495 -13.85 -11.87 -28.75
N ASN A 496 -15.05 -12.37 -29.11
CA ASN A 496 -15.18 -13.46 -30.08
C ASN A 496 -14.62 -13.11 -31.47
N ASN A 497 -14.83 -11.87 -31.92
CA ASN A 497 -14.52 -11.44 -33.29
C ASN A 497 -13.44 -10.37 -33.38
N HIS A 498 -13.02 -9.81 -32.24
CA HIS A 498 -12.09 -8.68 -32.20
C HIS A 498 -11.34 -8.62 -30.87
N TYR A 499 -10.26 -7.84 -30.88
CA TYR A 499 -9.58 -7.37 -29.69
C TYR A 499 -9.91 -5.90 -29.48
N LEU A 500 -10.13 -5.55 -28.23
CA LEU A 500 -10.28 -4.17 -27.78
C LEU A 500 -9.04 -3.81 -26.96
N ILE A 501 -8.31 -2.80 -27.42
CA ILE A 501 -7.30 -2.15 -26.58
C ILE A 501 -7.94 -0.93 -25.91
N ILE A 502 -7.71 -0.75 -24.61
CA ILE A 502 -8.04 0.51 -23.95
C ILE A 502 -6.72 1.11 -23.46
N GLU A 503 -6.52 2.39 -23.74
CA GLU A 503 -5.36 3.17 -23.31
C GLU A 503 -5.88 4.36 -22.51
N VAL A 504 -5.27 4.62 -21.36
CA VAL A 504 -5.76 5.62 -20.41
C VAL A 504 -4.64 6.57 -20.01
N THR A 505 -4.98 7.85 -19.89
CA THR A 505 -3.98 8.83 -19.45
C THR A 505 -4.58 9.91 -18.59
N LEU A 506 -3.77 10.36 -17.63
CA LEU A 506 -4.02 11.57 -16.84
C LEU A 506 -3.17 12.76 -17.32
N THR A 507 -2.44 12.61 -18.43
CA THR A 507 -1.63 13.70 -18.98
C THR A 507 -2.53 14.73 -19.69
N GLU A 508 -2.17 16.00 -19.59
CA GLU A 508 -2.90 17.11 -20.21
C GLU A 508 -2.07 17.84 -21.27
N LYS A 509 -2.77 18.47 -22.23
CA LYS A 509 -2.23 19.45 -23.19
C LYS A 509 -1.00 18.94 -23.95
N THR A 510 0.10 19.68 -23.95
CA THR A 510 1.32 19.40 -24.72
C THR A 510 1.99 18.10 -24.30
N ASN A 511 1.84 17.69 -23.03
CA ASN A 511 2.43 16.46 -22.52
C ASN A 511 1.65 15.25 -23.04
N GLN A 512 0.32 15.36 -23.15
CA GLN A 512 -0.51 14.34 -23.79
C GLN A 512 -0.11 14.14 -25.27
N ARG A 513 0.16 15.22 -26.01
CA ARG A 513 0.64 15.09 -27.40
C ARG A 513 1.96 14.33 -27.51
N ARG A 514 2.92 14.65 -26.63
CA ARG A 514 4.26 14.06 -26.65
C ARG A 514 4.27 12.59 -26.24
N ALA A 515 3.42 12.22 -25.29
CA ALA A 515 3.35 10.85 -24.79
C ALA A 515 2.46 9.96 -25.65
N GLU A 516 1.24 10.40 -25.97
CA GLU A 516 0.16 9.49 -26.36
C GLU A 516 0.02 9.26 -27.87
N MET A 517 0.46 10.19 -28.71
CA MET A 517 0.35 10.02 -30.17
C MET A 517 1.16 8.81 -30.67
N GLU A 518 2.36 8.64 -30.12
CA GLU A 518 3.24 7.50 -30.44
C GLU A 518 2.82 6.24 -29.69
N SER A 519 2.64 6.32 -28.36
CA SER A 519 2.47 5.13 -27.53
C SER A 519 1.21 4.35 -27.89
N VAL A 520 0.07 5.04 -27.98
CA VAL A 520 -1.25 4.45 -28.29
C VAL A 520 -1.21 3.83 -29.69
N SER A 521 -0.65 4.55 -30.66
CA SER A 521 -0.53 4.06 -32.04
C SER A 521 0.39 2.84 -32.13
N ARG A 522 1.53 2.85 -31.42
CA ARG A 522 2.48 1.73 -31.38
C ARG A 522 1.86 0.50 -30.73
N HIS A 523 1.17 0.65 -29.60
CA HIS A 523 0.54 -0.48 -28.90
C HIS A 523 -0.58 -1.11 -29.74
N LEU A 524 -1.49 -0.30 -30.30
CA LEU A 524 -2.53 -0.80 -31.19
C LEU A 524 -1.95 -1.39 -32.48
N GLY A 525 -0.97 -0.74 -33.10
CA GLY A 525 -0.32 -1.21 -34.31
C GLY A 525 0.36 -2.57 -34.12
N ASN A 526 1.12 -2.73 -33.03
CA ASN A 526 1.76 -3.99 -32.68
C ASN A 526 0.74 -5.11 -32.41
N LEU A 527 -0.36 -4.79 -31.72
CA LEU A 527 -1.45 -5.75 -31.52
C LEU A 527 -2.03 -6.18 -32.86
N LEU A 528 -2.42 -5.24 -33.72
CA LEU A 528 -3.03 -5.53 -35.01
C LEU A 528 -2.11 -6.37 -35.91
N LEU A 529 -0.81 -6.07 -35.96
CA LEU A 529 0.18 -6.87 -36.71
C LEU A 529 0.29 -8.32 -36.24
N SER A 530 -0.11 -8.62 -35.00
CA SER A 530 -0.09 -9.97 -34.42
C SER A 530 -1.37 -10.78 -34.70
N LEU A 531 -2.39 -10.17 -35.29
CA LEU A 531 -3.71 -10.77 -35.48
C LEU A 531 -3.92 -11.26 -36.92
N GLU A 532 -4.79 -12.25 -37.08
CA GLU A 532 -5.28 -12.65 -38.39
C GLU A 532 -6.20 -11.56 -38.99
N THR A 533 -6.16 -11.36 -40.31
CA THR A 533 -6.86 -10.30 -41.05
C THR A 533 -8.31 -10.07 -40.62
N LYS A 534 -9.12 -11.12 -40.49
CA LYS A 534 -10.53 -10.99 -40.11
C LYS A 534 -10.71 -10.38 -38.72
N THR A 535 -9.88 -10.80 -37.76
CA THR A 535 -9.90 -10.29 -36.39
C THR A 535 -9.26 -8.90 -36.33
N GLN A 536 -8.19 -8.69 -37.09
CA GLN A 536 -7.50 -7.41 -37.24
C GLN A 536 -8.47 -6.31 -37.68
N ASP A 537 -9.27 -6.54 -38.73
CA ASP A 537 -10.20 -5.54 -39.28
C ASP A 537 -11.29 -5.10 -38.29
N GLN A 538 -11.67 -5.99 -37.37
CA GLN A 538 -12.70 -5.73 -36.36
C GLN A 538 -12.09 -5.17 -35.06
N SER A 539 -10.78 -5.28 -34.88
CA SER A 539 -10.09 -4.82 -33.67
C SER A 539 -9.85 -3.32 -33.70
N TYR A 540 -9.95 -2.69 -32.53
CA TYR A 540 -9.85 -1.24 -32.40
C TYR A 540 -9.42 -0.84 -30.98
N GLY A 541 -9.01 0.41 -30.84
CA GLY A 541 -8.65 1.02 -29.56
C GLY A 541 -9.68 2.00 -29.03
N ILE A 542 -9.76 2.11 -27.71
CA ILE A 542 -10.42 3.20 -27.01
C ILE A 542 -9.36 3.98 -26.24
N PHE A 543 -9.33 5.29 -26.41
CA PHE A 543 -8.48 6.17 -25.65
C PHE A 543 -9.31 6.94 -24.63
N VAL A 544 -8.98 6.81 -23.33
CA VAL A 544 -9.72 7.48 -22.24
C VAL A 544 -8.85 8.50 -21.52
N ALA A 545 -9.33 9.73 -21.41
CA ALA A 545 -8.65 10.78 -20.67
C ALA A 545 -9.63 11.77 -20.03
N PRO A 546 -9.28 12.45 -18.92
CA PRO A 546 -10.07 13.57 -18.39
C PRO A 546 -10.22 14.71 -19.42
N TYR A 547 -9.14 14.98 -20.16
CA TYR A 547 -9.08 15.99 -21.20
C TYR A 547 -8.63 15.37 -22.52
N LEU A 548 -9.32 15.69 -23.60
CA LEU A 548 -8.99 15.24 -24.96
C LEU A 548 -8.39 16.39 -25.77
N ASP A 549 -7.07 16.37 -26.00
CA ASP A 549 -6.41 17.38 -26.82
C ASP A 549 -6.86 17.31 -28.29
N LYS A 550 -7.22 18.46 -28.87
CA LYS A 550 -7.73 18.54 -30.25
C LYS A 550 -6.80 17.93 -31.28
N ASN A 551 -5.50 18.02 -31.08
CA ASN A 551 -4.54 17.50 -32.04
C ASN A 551 -4.26 16.02 -31.83
N VAL A 552 -4.35 15.50 -30.59
CA VAL A 552 -4.36 14.07 -30.35
C VAL A 552 -5.58 13.44 -31.05
N LEU A 553 -6.75 14.09 -30.95
CA LEU A 553 -7.95 13.66 -31.69
C LEU A 553 -7.74 13.68 -33.20
N ASN A 554 -7.12 14.73 -33.74
CA ASN A 554 -6.80 14.81 -35.16
C ASN A 554 -5.79 13.73 -35.59
N ASP A 555 -4.78 13.45 -34.77
CA ASP A 555 -3.78 12.40 -35.02
C ASP A 555 -4.44 11.03 -35.08
N PHE A 556 -5.16 10.63 -34.02
CA PHE A 556 -5.89 9.37 -33.96
C PHE A 556 -6.84 9.20 -35.13
N ARG A 557 -7.52 10.27 -35.54
CA ARG A 557 -8.41 10.20 -36.70
C ARG A 557 -7.63 10.00 -38.01
N SER A 558 -6.48 10.64 -38.17
CA SER A 558 -5.62 10.46 -39.34
C SER A 558 -5.04 9.05 -39.44
N ARG A 559 -4.89 8.34 -38.31
CA ARG A 559 -4.37 6.95 -38.28
C ARG A 559 -5.19 5.96 -39.08
N LEU A 560 -6.45 6.25 -39.39
CA LEU A 560 -7.30 5.39 -40.24
C LEU A 560 -6.75 5.15 -41.65
N THR A 561 -5.88 6.02 -42.14
CA THR A 561 -5.29 5.90 -43.48
C THR A 561 -3.76 5.80 -43.43
N CYS A 562 -3.18 5.65 -42.24
CA CYS A 562 -1.74 5.51 -42.09
C CYS A 562 -1.32 4.04 -42.17
N TYR A 563 -0.17 3.79 -42.80
CA TYR A 563 0.51 2.50 -42.69
C TYR A 563 1.24 2.40 -41.36
N TYR A 564 1.25 1.21 -40.78
CA TYR A 564 2.09 0.82 -39.66
C TYR A 564 2.67 -0.56 -39.97
N GLU A 565 3.98 -0.73 -39.82
CA GLU A 565 4.67 -1.93 -40.29
C GLU A 565 5.79 -2.36 -39.33
N ASN A 566 6.16 -3.62 -39.44
CA ASN A 566 7.39 -4.18 -38.90
C ASN A 566 8.16 -4.85 -40.04
N ASP A 567 9.23 -5.59 -39.71
CA ASP A 567 10.08 -6.23 -40.72
C ASP A 567 9.37 -7.28 -41.59
N THR A 568 8.18 -7.76 -41.19
CA THR A 568 7.50 -8.92 -41.82
C THR A 568 6.08 -8.67 -42.29
N SER A 569 5.41 -7.63 -41.80
CA SER A 569 3.99 -7.36 -42.08
C SER A 569 3.67 -5.88 -41.94
N PHE A 570 2.55 -5.46 -42.53
CA PHE A 570 2.02 -4.12 -42.41
C PHE A 570 0.49 -4.15 -42.24
N ILE A 571 -0.04 -3.08 -41.64
CA ILE A 571 -1.46 -2.75 -41.62
C ILE A 571 -1.67 -1.39 -42.27
N CYS A 572 -2.84 -1.19 -42.85
CA CYS A 572 -3.30 0.11 -43.31
C CYS A 572 -4.52 0.52 -42.48
N GLY A 573 -4.32 1.53 -41.64
CA GLY A 573 -5.38 2.07 -40.80
C GLY A 573 -5.41 1.50 -39.38
N MET A 574 -5.61 2.39 -38.42
CA MET A 574 -5.88 2.06 -37.02
C MET A 574 -7.13 2.81 -36.55
N LYS A 575 -8.07 2.06 -35.96
CA LYS A 575 -9.33 2.60 -35.42
C LYS A 575 -9.16 2.93 -33.94
N ILE A 576 -9.22 4.21 -33.58
CA ILE A 576 -9.08 4.68 -32.20
C ILE A 576 -10.28 5.56 -31.86
N LEU A 577 -11.10 5.13 -30.89
CA LEU A 577 -12.27 5.85 -30.39
C LEU A 577 -11.90 6.65 -29.12
N PRO A 578 -11.89 7.99 -29.16
CA PRO A 578 -11.61 8.81 -28.00
C PRO A 578 -12.85 8.99 -27.13
N LEU A 579 -12.72 8.73 -25.83
CA LEU A 579 -13.75 8.97 -24.81
C LEU A 579 -13.17 9.83 -23.69
N SER A 580 -13.91 10.85 -23.26
CA SER A 580 -13.56 11.55 -22.03
C SER A 580 -14.01 10.74 -20.80
N VAL A 581 -13.47 11.07 -19.63
CA VAL A 581 -13.97 10.51 -18.36
C VAL A 581 -15.47 10.81 -18.15
N ASP A 582 -15.95 11.96 -18.60
CA ASP A 582 -17.37 12.32 -18.51
C ASP A 582 -18.24 11.53 -19.51
N ASP A 583 -17.70 11.18 -20.68
CA ASP A 583 -18.35 10.26 -21.62
C ASP A 583 -18.53 8.87 -20.98
N LEU A 584 -17.46 8.34 -20.37
CA LEU A 584 -17.50 7.04 -19.71
C LEU A 584 -18.48 7.03 -18.53
N LYS A 585 -18.50 8.10 -17.73
CA LYS A 585 -19.52 8.29 -16.68
C LYS A 585 -20.93 8.32 -17.23
N THR A 586 -21.13 8.94 -18.38
CA THR A 586 -22.43 9.00 -19.04
C THR A 586 -22.87 7.60 -19.47
N ILE A 587 -22.00 6.85 -20.15
CA ILE A 587 -22.24 5.44 -20.50
C ILE A 587 -22.57 4.63 -19.24
N LEU A 588 -21.75 4.75 -18.20
CA LEU A 588 -22.00 4.08 -16.93
C LEU A 588 -23.39 4.42 -16.40
N LYS A 589 -23.81 5.68 -16.33
CA LYS A 589 -25.13 6.02 -15.78
C LYS A 589 -26.33 5.42 -16.54
N THR A 590 -26.11 4.94 -17.77
CA THR A 590 -27.14 4.26 -18.56
C THR A 590 -27.18 2.75 -18.26
N ASN A 591 -28.11 2.04 -18.90
CA ASN A 591 -28.17 0.57 -18.85
C ASN A 591 -27.55 -0.11 -20.08
N TYR A 592 -26.89 0.66 -20.97
CA TYR A 592 -26.26 0.10 -22.15
C TYR A 592 -25.04 -0.74 -21.78
N THR A 593 -25.05 -1.98 -22.27
CA THR A 593 -23.92 -2.90 -22.22
C THR A 593 -22.96 -2.66 -23.39
N TYR A 594 -21.73 -3.15 -23.27
CA TYR A 594 -20.74 -3.08 -24.35
C TYR A 594 -21.25 -3.68 -25.66
N ASN A 595 -21.95 -4.81 -25.59
CA ASN A 595 -22.51 -5.48 -26.78
C ASN A 595 -23.54 -4.61 -27.51
N GLU A 596 -24.34 -3.84 -26.78
CA GLU A 596 -25.31 -2.91 -27.35
C GLU A 596 -24.63 -1.67 -27.95
N LEU A 597 -23.56 -1.19 -27.32
CA LEU A 597 -22.76 -0.05 -27.80
C LEU A 597 -21.90 -0.40 -29.01
N LEU A 598 -21.52 -1.66 -29.17
CA LEU A 598 -20.54 -2.11 -30.16
C LEU A 598 -20.90 -1.67 -31.58
N LYS A 599 -22.16 -1.84 -31.99
CA LYS A 599 -22.63 -1.42 -33.32
C LYS A 599 -22.45 0.08 -33.52
N HIS A 600 -22.82 0.88 -32.54
CA HIS A 600 -22.70 2.33 -32.59
C HIS A 600 -21.24 2.80 -32.58
N PHE A 601 -20.36 2.12 -31.84
CA PHE A 601 -18.93 2.39 -31.88
C PHE A 601 -18.35 2.13 -33.28
N TYR A 602 -18.75 1.05 -33.96
CA TYR A 602 -18.34 0.84 -35.35
C TYR A 602 -18.90 1.91 -36.29
N GLU A 603 -20.16 2.34 -36.12
CA GLU A 603 -20.74 3.44 -36.90
C GLU A 603 -19.92 4.73 -36.74
N LEU A 604 -19.56 5.09 -35.50
CA LEU A 604 -18.73 6.26 -35.20
C LEU A 604 -17.32 6.13 -35.79
N LEU A 605 -16.68 4.97 -35.64
CA LEU A 605 -15.34 4.70 -36.19
C LEU A 605 -15.32 4.78 -37.72
N ASN A 606 -16.39 4.32 -38.38
CA ASN A 606 -16.54 4.32 -39.84
C ASN A 606 -17.10 5.63 -40.41
N SER A 607 -17.27 6.68 -39.59
CA SER A 607 -17.66 8.01 -40.05
C SER A 607 -16.77 8.50 -41.21
N LYS A 608 -17.28 9.39 -42.08
CA LYS A 608 -16.49 10.03 -43.13
C LYS A 608 -15.76 11.29 -42.67
N ASN A 609 -16.01 11.74 -41.45
CA ASN A 609 -15.42 12.96 -40.91
C ASN A 609 -13.93 12.75 -40.60
N THR A 610 -13.04 13.36 -41.36
CA THR A 610 -11.59 13.24 -41.17
C THR A 610 -11.02 14.24 -40.17
N TRP A 611 -11.79 15.25 -39.77
CA TRP A 611 -11.38 16.25 -38.79
C TRP A 611 -11.65 15.74 -37.37
N GLY A 612 -10.67 15.06 -36.76
CA GLY A 612 -10.83 14.35 -35.49
C GLY A 612 -11.49 15.12 -34.35
N SER A 613 -11.09 16.38 -34.12
CA SER A 613 -11.74 17.22 -33.09
C SER A 613 -13.19 17.61 -33.41
N LYS A 614 -13.57 17.73 -34.69
CA LYS A 614 -14.97 17.91 -35.12
C LYS A 614 -15.75 16.61 -35.08
N TRP A 615 -15.14 15.49 -35.47
CA TRP A 615 -15.71 14.16 -35.34
C TRP A 615 -16.12 13.88 -33.88
N TYR A 616 -15.24 14.13 -32.92
CA TYR A 616 -15.57 13.98 -31.51
C TYR A 616 -16.72 14.90 -31.07
N SER A 617 -16.62 16.21 -31.36
CA SER A 617 -17.60 17.19 -30.85
C SER A 617 -18.97 17.15 -31.54
N ASN A 618 -19.04 16.71 -32.80
CA ASN A 618 -20.28 16.68 -33.58
C ASN A 618 -20.94 15.30 -33.61
N GLU A 619 -20.20 14.21 -33.37
CA GLU A 619 -20.73 12.85 -33.53
C GLU A 619 -20.60 12.03 -32.24
N ILE A 620 -19.39 11.84 -31.71
CA ILE A 620 -19.17 11.00 -30.52
C ILE A 620 -19.85 11.58 -29.27
N ALA A 621 -19.49 12.80 -28.87
CA ALA A 621 -20.01 13.39 -27.65
C ALA A 621 -21.55 13.60 -27.71
N PRO A 622 -22.15 14.03 -28.84
CA PRO A 622 -23.60 14.06 -28.99
C PRO A 622 -24.27 12.68 -28.89
N PHE A 623 -23.69 11.64 -29.51
CA PHE A 623 -24.21 10.27 -29.40
C PHE A 623 -24.25 9.83 -27.93
N ILE A 624 -23.14 10.00 -27.21
CA ILE A 624 -23.04 9.57 -25.80
C ILE A 624 -24.01 10.33 -24.91
N LYS A 625 -24.15 11.65 -25.10
CA LYS A 625 -25.16 12.45 -24.39
C LYS A 625 -26.59 11.99 -24.71
N GLY A 626 -26.83 11.53 -25.94
CA GLY A 626 -28.11 10.98 -26.38
C GLY A 626 -28.53 9.72 -25.63
N LEU A 627 -27.57 8.91 -25.14
CA LEU A 627 -27.85 7.67 -24.41
C LEU A 627 -28.61 7.89 -23.09
N ILE A 628 -28.54 9.08 -22.49
CA ILE A 628 -29.27 9.41 -21.24
C ILE A 628 -30.78 9.48 -21.48
N ASN A 629 -31.20 9.83 -22.70
CA ASN A 629 -32.59 10.07 -23.06
C ASN A 629 -33.23 8.92 -23.85
N ALA A 630 -32.49 7.82 -24.04
CA ALA A 630 -32.93 6.59 -24.69
C ALA A 630 -33.22 5.52 -23.64
#